data_AF-A0AAW2XKI9-F1
#
_entry.id   AF-A0AAW2XKI9-F1
#
_cell.length_a   1.000
_cell.length_b   1.000
_cell.length_c   1.000
_cell.angle_alpha   90.00
_cell.angle_beta   90.00
_cell.angle_gamma   90.00
#
_symmetry.space_group_name_H-M   'P 1'
#
loop_
_entity.id
_entity.type
_entity.pdbx_description
1 polymer ?
#
loop_
_entity_poly.entity_id
_entity_poly.type
_entity_poly.pdbx_seq_one_letter_code
_entity_poly.pdbx_strand_id
1 'polypeptide(L)'
;MDFTVLHEALALKSYDQIADICDTLMLRVASEGVAFHEEWPYAVHLLGHIYINDINSARFLWKKIPLAVKESQPEVSAVWKIGQRLWMKEYSGVHEAIREYNWSPQILGLVAAFKGGAVTAVNGMQPLA
;
A
#
# COMPACT_ATOMS: atom_id res chain seq x y z
N MET A 1 3.68 -3.00 -18.62
CA MET A 1 3.88 -4.11 -17.65
C MET A 1 2.60 -4.92 -17.53
N ASP A 2 2.71 -6.20 -17.22
CA ASP A 2 1.55 -7.05 -16.93
C ASP A 2 1.23 -7.02 -15.42
N PHE A 3 0.08 -6.43 -15.08
CA PHE A 3 -0.44 -6.37 -13.71
C PHE A 3 -1.65 -7.28 -13.50
N THR A 4 -1.90 -8.25 -14.38
CA THR A 4 -3.09 -9.12 -14.33
C THR A 4 -3.25 -9.78 -12.98
N VAL A 5 -2.18 -10.37 -12.43
CA VAL A 5 -2.18 -11.03 -11.12
C VAL A 5 -2.51 -10.06 -9.98
N LEU A 6 -2.00 -8.82 -10.06
CA LEU A 6 -2.30 -7.79 -9.08
C LEU A 6 -3.77 -7.37 -9.14
N HIS A 7 -4.31 -7.17 -10.35
CA HIS A 7 -5.71 -6.80 -10.54
C HIS A 7 -6.67 -7.92 -10.09
N GLU A 8 -6.31 -9.18 -10.35
CA GLU A 8 -7.06 -10.33 -9.87
C GLU A 8 -7.08 -10.41 -8.34
N ALA A 9 -5.92 -10.24 -7.68
CA ALA A 9 -5.85 -10.21 -6.22
C ALA A 9 -6.67 -9.06 -5.60
N LEU A 10 -6.65 -7.87 -6.22
CA LEU A 10 -7.50 -6.74 -5.80
C LEU A 10 -8.99 -7.04 -5.97
N ALA A 11 -9.38 -7.67 -7.08
CA ALA A 11 -10.78 -8.04 -7.36
C ALA A 11 -11.29 -9.14 -6.40
N LEU A 12 -10.44 -10.12 -6.09
CA LEU A 12 -10.72 -11.21 -5.14
C LEU A 12 -10.57 -10.78 -3.67
N LYS A 13 -10.10 -9.55 -3.41
CA LYS A 13 -9.84 -9.00 -2.07
C LYS A 13 -8.78 -9.79 -1.29
N SER A 14 -7.86 -10.44 -1.99
CA SER A 14 -6.69 -11.14 -1.42
C SER A 14 -5.62 -10.13 -1.02
N TYR A 15 -5.98 -9.21 -0.12
CA TYR A 15 -5.19 -8.02 0.21
C TYR A 15 -3.88 -8.33 0.95
N ASP A 16 -3.85 -9.43 1.69
CA ASP A 16 -2.67 -9.97 2.37
C ASP A 16 -1.55 -10.37 1.37
N GLN A 17 -1.89 -10.66 0.12
CA GLN A 17 -0.94 -11.10 -0.91
C GLN A 17 -0.39 -9.94 -1.76
N ILE A 18 -0.95 -8.73 -1.63
CA ILE A 18 -0.63 -7.60 -2.52
C ILE A 18 0.83 -7.20 -2.43
N ALA A 19 1.40 -7.17 -1.22
CA ALA A 19 2.81 -6.86 -1.00
C ALA A 19 3.72 -7.83 -1.77
N ASP A 20 3.54 -9.14 -1.53
CA ASP A 20 4.35 -10.20 -2.15
C ASP A 20 4.22 -10.22 -3.69
N ILE A 21 3.01 -10.02 -4.21
CA ILE A 21 2.77 -9.93 -5.66
C ILE A 21 3.53 -8.73 -6.24
N CYS A 22 3.42 -7.55 -5.62
CA CYS A 22 4.12 -6.37 -6.08
C CYS A 22 5.64 -6.52 -5.99
N ASP A 23 6.19 -7.05 -4.90
CA ASP A 23 7.63 -7.28 -4.78
C ASP A 23 8.15 -8.26 -5.83
N THR A 24 7.44 -9.36 -6.07
CA THR A 24 7.77 -10.35 -7.09
C THR A 24 7.76 -9.74 -8.49
N LEU A 25 6.73 -8.97 -8.82
CA LEU A 25 6.64 -8.27 -10.10
C LEU A 25 7.77 -7.24 -10.23
N MET A 26 8.10 -6.50 -9.16
CA MET A 26 9.13 -5.46 -9.19
C MET A 26 10.51 -6.06 -9.45
N LEU A 27 10.81 -7.18 -8.79
CA LEU A 27 12.05 -7.93 -9.00
C LEU A 27 12.15 -8.46 -10.44
N ARG A 28 11.06 -9.00 -10.99
CA ARG A 28 11.01 -9.48 -12.38
C ARG A 28 11.32 -8.35 -13.37
N VAL A 29 10.61 -7.23 -13.26
CA VAL A 29 10.78 -6.10 -14.17
C VAL A 29 12.18 -5.49 -14.04
N ALA A 30 12.72 -5.41 -12.82
CA ALA A 30 14.10 -4.98 -12.60
C ALA A 30 15.12 -5.92 -13.26
N SER A 31 14.88 -7.24 -13.26
CA SER A 31 15.75 -8.22 -13.91
C SER A 31 15.74 -8.13 -15.44
N GLU A 32 14.64 -7.67 -16.03
CA GLU A 32 14.49 -7.46 -17.47
C GLU A 32 15.11 -6.13 -17.95
N GLY A 33 15.58 -5.28 -17.01
CA GLY A 33 16.19 -3.99 -17.32
C GLY A 33 15.20 -2.94 -17.83
N VAL A 34 13.89 -3.17 -17.68
CA VAL A 34 12.85 -2.25 -18.13
C VAL A 34 12.75 -1.09 -17.13
N ALA A 35 12.73 0.15 -17.62
CA ALA A 35 12.43 1.30 -16.77
C ALA A 35 10.92 1.33 -16.45
N PHE A 36 10.55 1.18 -15.19
CA PHE A 36 9.14 1.05 -14.78
C PHE A 36 8.66 2.12 -13.79
N HIS A 37 9.52 3.08 -13.48
CA HIS A 37 9.36 3.94 -12.33
C HIS A 37 8.00 4.68 -12.32
N GLU A 38 7.63 5.39 -13.38
CA GLU A 38 6.40 6.20 -13.34
C GLU A 38 5.10 5.37 -13.48
N GLU A 39 5.17 4.20 -14.12
CA GLU A 39 4.03 3.32 -14.39
C GLU A 39 3.74 2.34 -13.23
N TRP A 40 4.61 2.27 -12.22
CA TRP A 40 4.46 1.33 -11.13
C TRP A 40 3.30 1.72 -10.20
N PRO A 41 2.45 0.77 -9.75
CA PRO A 41 1.33 1.04 -8.84
C PRO A 41 1.82 1.24 -7.39
N TYR A 42 2.62 2.29 -7.14
CA TYR A 42 3.28 2.51 -5.86
C TYR A 42 2.32 2.72 -4.69
N ALA A 43 1.17 3.36 -4.92
CA ALA A 43 0.18 3.54 -3.88
C ALA A 43 -0.36 2.19 -3.39
N VAL A 44 -0.71 1.29 -4.32
CA VAL A 44 -1.17 -0.08 -4.02
C VAL A 44 -0.06 -0.86 -3.33
N HIS A 45 1.17 -0.80 -3.85
CA HIS A 45 2.31 -1.51 -3.29
C HIS A 45 2.63 -1.05 -1.84
N LEU A 46 2.69 0.26 -1.61
CA LEU A 46 2.89 0.81 -0.26
C LEU A 46 1.77 0.39 0.70
N LEU A 47 0.52 0.48 0.27
CA LEU A 47 -0.60 0.14 1.13
C LEU A 47 -0.66 -1.37 1.40
N GLY A 48 -0.23 -2.21 0.46
CA GLY A 48 -0.07 -3.65 0.65
C GLY A 48 0.89 -3.97 1.82
N HIS A 49 2.08 -3.36 1.82
CA HIS A 49 3.04 -3.49 2.93
C HIS A 49 2.46 -3.00 4.26
N ILE A 50 1.77 -1.86 4.24
CA ILE A 50 1.10 -1.31 5.43
C ILE A 50 -0.01 -2.24 5.94
N TYR A 51 -0.77 -2.86 5.03
CA TYR A 51 -1.90 -3.73 5.34
C TYR A 51 -1.48 -4.97 6.13
N ILE A 52 -0.34 -5.58 5.77
CA ILE A 52 0.26 -6.71 6.49
C ILE A 52 1.14 -6.29 7.67
N ASN A 53 1.08 -5.01 8.08
CA ASN A 53 1.86 -4.43 9.16
C ASN A 53 3.40 -4.47 8.95
N ASP A 54 3.87 -4.60 7.70
CA ASP A 54 5.29 -4.48 7.36
C ASP A 54 5.68 -3.03 7.04
N ILE A 55 5.70 -2.20 8.08
CA ILE A 55 6.05 -0.79 7.97
C ILE A 55 7.52 -0.59 7.56
N ASN A 56 8.40 -1.56 7.82
CA ASN A 56 9.80 -1.47 7.43
C ASN A 56 9.96 -1.60 5.92
N SER A 57 9.32 -2.59 5.30
CA SER A 57 9.31 -2.74 3.84
C SER A 57 8.65 -1.54 3.15
N ALA A 58 7.55 -1.02 3.69
CA ALA A 58 6.95 0.23 3.21
C ALA A 58 7.94 1.42 3.24
N ARG A 59 8.73 1.57 4.32
CA ARG A 59 9.78 2.60 4.43
C ARG A 59 10.88 2.43 3.38
N PHE A 60 11.32 1.19 3.15
CA PHE A 60 12.34 0.90 2.14
C PHE A 60 11.82 1.21 0.75
N LEU A 61 10.58 0.84 0.44
CA LEU A 61 9.92 1.19 -0.81
C LEU A 61 9.84 2.71 -0.97
N TRP A 62 9.33 3.44 0.03
CA TRP A 62 9.24 4.90 -0.01
C TRP A 62 10.57 5.59 -0.34
N LYS A 63 11.69 5.08 0.19
CA LYS A 63 13.03 5.61 -0.13
C LYS A 63 13.43 5.40 -1.60
N LYS A 64 12.99 4.30 -2.22
CA LYS A 64 13.28 3.97 -3.62
C LYS A 64 12.40 4.71 -4.62
N ILE A 65 11.20 5.12 -4.24
CA ILE A 65 10.29 5.86 -5.13
C ILE A 65 10.94 7.18 -5.56
N PRO A 66 11.04 7.45 -6.88
CA PRO A 66 11.62 8.70 -7.38
C PRO A 66 10.85 9.94 -6.90
N LEU A 67 11.56 11.06 -6.76
CA LEU A 67 10.93 12.32 -6.33
C LEU A 67 9.82 12.76 -7.28
N ALA A 68 10.04 12.65 -8.60
CA ALA A 68 9.05 13.00 -9.62
C ALA A 68 7.71 12.25 -9.43
N VAL A 69 7.74 10.99 -9.01
CA VAL A 69 6.54 10.21 -8.71
C VAL A 69 5.84 10.72 -7.45
N LYS A 70 6.59 11.04 -6.39
CA LYS A 70 6.02 11.59 -5.14
C LYS A 70 5.33 12.94 -5.35
N GLU A 71 5.85 13.74 -6.28
CA GLU A 71 5.32 15.06 -6.64
C GLU A 71 4.14 14.99 -7.61
N SER A 72 4.20 14.08 -8.59
CA SER A 72 3.14 13.93 -9.61
C SER A 72 1.97 13.04 -9.17
N GLN A 73 2.18 12.13 -8.22
CA GLN A 73 1.17 11.17 -7.77
C GLN A 73 0.82 11.41 -6.29
N PRO A 74 -0.15 12.30 -5.99
CA PRO A 74 -0.51 12.64 -4.62
C PRO A 74 -1.07 11.44 -3.82
N GLU A 75 -1.64 10.44 -4.49
CA GLU A 75 -2.13 9.21 -3.86
C GLU A 75 -1.00 8.43 -3.16
N VAL A 76 0.19 8.39 -3.76
CA VAL A 76 1.37 7.71 -3.19
C VAL A 76 1.79 8.40 -1.89
N SER A 77 1.81 9.73 -1.88
CA SER A 77 2.12 10.54 -0.70
C SER A 77 1.05 10.41 0.39
N ALA A 78 -0.23 10.30 0.00
CA ALA A 78 -1.34 10.07 0.93
C ALA A 78 -1.24 8.70 1.62
N VAL A 79 -0.93 7.63 0.87
CA VAL A 79 -0.66 6.30 1.47
C VAL A 79 0.52 6.38 2.43
N TRP A 80 1.60 7.05 2.05
CA TRP A 80 2.77 7.18 2.92
C TRP A 80 2.45 7.91 4.23
N LYS A 81 1.58 8.92 4.20
CA LYS A 81 1.09 9.61 5.40
C LYS A 81 0.44 8.63 6.40
N ILE A 82 -0.29 7.62 5.92
CA ILE A 82 -0.84 6.55 6.77
C ILE A 82 0.30 5.79 7.46
N GLY A 83 1.30 5.35 6.70
CA GLY A 83 2.47 4.64 7.21
C GLY A 83 3.25 5.44 8.25
N GLN A 84 3.39 6.76 8.06
CA GLN A 84 4.03 7.65 9.04
C GLN A 84 3.28 7.71 10.36
N ARG A 85 1.95 7.82 10.33
CA ARG A 85 1.11 7.84 11.54
C ARG A 85 1.21 6.51 12.31
N LEU A 86 1.21 5.38 11.60
CA LEU A 86 1.42 4.06 12.22
C LEU A 86 2.80 3.94 12.86
N TRP A 87 3.85 4.39 12.18
CA TRP A 87 5.21 4.37 12.72
C TRP A 87 5.34 5.18 14.02
N MET A 88 4.64 6.32 14.09
CA MET A 88 4.57 7.18 15.28
C MET A 88 3.54 6.70 16.33
N LYS A 89 2.83 5.59 16.07
CA LYS A 89 1.74 5.05 16.91
C LYS A 89 0.57 6.02 17.12
N GLU A 90 0.33 6.90 16.15
CA GLU A 90 -0.75 7.88 16.15
C GLU A 90 -2.01 7.32 15.47
N TYR A 91 -2.69 6.38 16.13
CA TYR A 91 -3.83 5.66 15.54
C TYR A 91 -5.03 6.56 15.20
N SER A 92 -5.28 7.64 15.96
CA SER A 92 -6.29 8.65 15.59
C SER A 92 -5.94 9.33 14.27
N GLY A 93 -4.66 9.70 14.10
CA GLY A 93 -4.12 10.32 12.90
C GLY A 93 -4.16 9.40 11.67
N VAL A 94 -4.16 8.08 11.84
CA VAL A 94 -4.38 7.11 10.76
C VAL A 94 -5.77 7.28 10.15
N HIS A 95 -6.81 7.34 10.98
CA HIS A 95 -8.19 7.50 10.50
C HIS A 95 -8.43 8.86 9.83
N GLU A 96 -7.76 9.90 10.31
CA GLU A 96 -7.77 11.22 9.67
C GLU A 96 -7.10 11.16 8.30
N ALA A 97 -5.88 10.64 8.21
CA ALA A 97 -5.15 10.52 6.95
C ALA A 97 -5.94 9.73 5.87
N ILE A 98 -6.66 8.68 6.27
CA ILE A 98 -7.52 7.90 5.36
C ILE A 98 -8.69 8.74 4.83
N ARG A 99 -9.30 9.58 5.67
CA ARG A 99 -10.49 10.39 5.30
C ARG A 99 -10.14 11.65 4.50
N GLU A 100 -8.94 12.19 4.69
CA GLU A 100 -8.50 13.43 4.06
C GLU A 100 -8.22 13.30 2.56
N TYR A 101 -8.06 12.07 2.05
CA TYR A 101 -7.74 11.82 0.65
C TYR A 101 -8.88 11.12 -0.09
N ASN A 102 -9.09 11.49 -1.36
CA ASN A 102 -10.06 10.85 -2.25
C ASN A 102 -9.36 9.76 -3.08
N TRP A 103 -9.55 8.51 -2.68
CA TRP A 103 -8.87 7.34 -3.25
C TRP A 103 -9.40 6.95 -4.62
N SER A 104 -8.50 6.53 -5.51
CA SER A 104 -8.82 5.98 -6.81
C SER A 104 -9.61 4.67 -6.67
N PRO A 105 -10.48 4.33 -7.65
CA PRO A 105 -11.26 3.09 -7.59
C PRO A 105 -10.39 1.82 -7.42
N GLN A 106 -9.16 1.85 -7.95
CA GLN A 106 -8.23 0.72 -7.87
C GLN A 106 -7.81 0.41 -6.43
N ILE A 107 -7.50 1.43 -5.61
CA ILE A 107 -6.99 1.24 -4.25
C ILE A 107 -8.11 1.31 -3.20
N LEU A 108 -9.28 1.86 -3.54
CA LEU A 108 -10.39 2.09 -2.62
C LEU A 108 -10.80 0.83 -1.84
N GLY A 109 -10.83 -0.32 -2.50
CA GLY A 109 -11.15 -1.60 -1.84
C GLY A 109 -10.16 -1.98 -0.74
N LEU A 110 -8.86 -1.82 -1.02
CA LEU A 110 -7.77 -2.08 -0.07
C LEU A 110 -7.78 -1.06 1.08
N VAL A 111 -8.01 0.22 0.80
CA VAL A 111 -8.16 1.27 1.82
C VAL A 111 -9.34 0.99 2.74
N ALA A 112 -10.48 0.60 2.18
CA ALA A 112 -11.67 0.27 2.97
C ALA A 112 -11.43 -0.94 3.88
N ALA A 113 -10.76 -1.98 3.38
CA ALA A 113 -10.38 -3.14 4.17
C ALA A 113 -9.37 -2.79 5.28
N PHE A 114 -8.36 -1.98 4.97
CA PHE A 114 -7.40 -1.49 5.96
C PHE A 114 -8.11 -0.70 7.08
N LYS A 115 -9.01 0.21 6.72
CA LYS A 115 -9.82 0.97 7.69
C LYS A 115 -10.68 0.04 8.57
N GLY A 116 -11.29 -1.00 7.99
CA GLY A 116 -12.10 -1.98 8.71
C GLY A 116 -11.28 -2.85 9.66
N GLY A 117 -10.10 -3.32 9.23
CA GLY A 117 -9.17 -4.10 10.07
C GLY A 117 -8.46 -3.28 11.14
N ALA A 118 -8.20 -2.00 10.90
CA ALA A 118 -7.66 -1.10 11.92
C ALA A 118 -8.63 -0.94 13.11
N VAL A 119 -9.95 -0.98 12.85
CA VAL A 119 -11.01 -0.91 13.88
C VAL A 119 -11.08 -2.19 14.73
N THR A 120 -10.71 -3.35 14.20
CA THR A 120 -10.63 -4.60 14.97
C THR A 120 -9.34 -4.69 15.79
N ALA A 121 -8.20 -4.23 15.26
CA ALA A 121 -6.92 -4.24 15.97
C ALA A 121 -6.90 -3.32 17.22
N VAL A 122 -7.64 -2.20 17.22
CA VAL A 122 -7.76 -1.33 18.41
C VAL A 122 -8.74 -1.86 19.47
N ASN A 123 -9.59 -2.85 19.16
CA ASN A 123 -10.62 -3.37 20.06
C ASN A 123 -10.34 -4.76 20.65
N GLY A 124 -9.16 -5.32 20.40
CA GLY A 124 -8.78 -6.57 21.01
C GLY A 124 -8.18 -7.52 20.00
N MET A 125 -7.00 -7.99 20.36
CA MET A 125 -6.41 -9.21 19.83
C MET A 125 -7.47 -10.30 19.71
N GLN A 126 -7.76 -10.77 18.50
CA GLN A 126 -8.32 -12.10 18.30
C GLN A 126 -7.51 -12.86 17.25
N PRO A 127 -7.30 -14.17 17.48
CA PRO A 127 -6.30 -14.95 16.79
C PRO A 127 -6.78 -15.35 15.40
N LEU A 128 -5.81 -15.66 14.55
CA LEU A 128 -6.02 -16.35 13.29
C LEU A 128 -6.85 -17.62 13.56
N ALA A 129 -8.00 -17.71 12.90
CA ALA A 129 -8.69 -18.97 12.65
C ALA A 129 -8.33 -19.42 11.23
#